data_AF-A0A501PHD6-F1
#
_entry.id   AF-A0A501PHD6-F1
#
_cell.length_a   1.000
_cell.length_b   1.000
_cell.length_c   1.000
_cell.angle_alpha   90.00
_cell.angle_beta   90.00
_cell.angle_gamma   90.00
#
_symmetry.space_group_name_H-M   'P 1'
#
loop_
_entity.id
_entity.type
_entity.pdbx_description
1 polymer ?
#
loop_
_entity_poly.entity_id
_entity_poly.type
_entity_poly.pdbx_seq_one_letter_code
_entity_poly.pdbx_strand_id
1 'polypeptide(L)'
;MKKLMLMFAALTLFATPFTSLGAWAADSGGKVPVEEAATAEPAPLTDEQYKEMTKRLSRENDCIFIRTIDSWTALDRTHLLLYAPTRNHPYLLEVAPTTYNLMFEEQLAIYSKTGENLCPYGRSGLLLKDEHLFIRGIAKITKEEAQQLKAYKRAKKNK
;
A
#
# COMPACT_ATOMS: atom_id res chain seq x y z
N MET A 1 34.45 -10.87 39.29
CA MET A 1 33.89 -12.05 40.00
C MET A 1 32.75 -12.59 39.14
N LYS A 2 32.95 -13.73 38.44
CA LYS A 2 32.28 -15.05 38.70
C LYS A 2 30.74 -14.93 38.65
N LYS A 3 29.95 -15.54 37.77
CA LYS A 3 29.88 -16.88 37.09
C LYS A 3 28.85 -16.74 35.93
N LEU A 4 29.00 -17.19 34.69
CA LEU A 4 29.05 -18.56 34.13
C LEU A 4 28.05 -19.57 34.73
N MET A 5 26.95 -19.86 34.03
CA MET A 5 26.38 -21.21 33.99
C MET A 5 25.56 -21.44 32.71
N LEU A 6 26.13 -22.24 31.81
CA LEU A 6 25.43 -23.05 30.82
C LEU A 6 24.55 -24.08 31.52
N MET A 7 23.41 -24.44 30.93
CA MET A 7 22.89 -25.81 30.99
C MET A 7 22.33 -26.26 29.63
N PHE A 8 23.04 -27.23 29.08
CA PHE A 8 22.61 -28.23 28.10
C PHE A 8 21.66 -29.25 28.74
N ALA A 9 20.82 -29.91 27.92
CA ALA A 9 20.21 -31.25 28.05
C ALA A 9 18.72 -31.19 27.61
N ALA A 10 18.11 -32.14 26.89
CA ALA A 10 18.50 -33.48 26.50
C ALA A 10 17.76 -33.90 25.22
N LEU A 11 18.43 -34.72 24.43
CA LEU A 11 17.90 -35.59 23.39
C LEU A 11 17.03 -36.68 24.05
N THR A 12 15.85 -36.98 23.51
CA THR A 12 15.26 -38.34 23.59
C THR A 12 14.57 -38.72 22.29
N LEU A 13 15.17 -39.73 21.65
CA LEU A 13 14.61 -40.53 20.57
C LEU A 13 13.44 -41.37 21.10
N PHE A 14 12.33 -41.41 20.37
CA PHE A 14 11.43 -42.56 20.38
C PHE A 14 11.15 -42.99 18.94
N ALA A 15 11.74 -44.12 18.58
CA ALA A 15 11.35 -44.92 17.44
C ALA A 15 10.21 -45.85 17.86
N THR A 16 9.16 -45.95 17.05
CA THR A 16 8.22 -47.07 17.07
C THR A 16 8.04 -47.60 15.65
N PRO A 17 8.16 -48.91 15.42
CA PRO A 17 7.77 -49.55 14.17
C PRO A 17 6.38 -50.21 14.34
N PHE A 18 5.46 -49.97 13.42
CA PHE A 18 4.34 -50.88 13.19
C PHE A 18 3.88 -50.84 11.73
N THR A 19 4.38 -51.83 10.97
CA THR A 19 3.73 -52.50 9.82
C THR A 19 2.29 -52.92 10.22
N SER A 20 1.24 -52.95 9.39
CA SER A 20 1.08 -53.15 7.94
C SER A 20 -0.42 -53.15 7.58
N LEU A 21 -0.69 -53.18 6.27
CA LEU A 21 -1.91 -53.59 5.54
C LEU A 21 -2.96 -52.51 5.24
N GLY A 22 -3.18 -52.30 3.93
CA GLY A 22 -4.47 -51.85 3.43
C GLY A 22 -4.47 -51.24 2.03
N ALA A 23 -4.59 -52.10 1.02
CA ALA A 23 -5.33 -51.90 -0.22
C ALA A 23 -4.96 -50.76 -1.21
N TRP A 24 -4.59 -51.21 -2.40
CA TRP A 24 -4.82 -50.61 -3.72
C TRP A 24 -5.71 -49.36 -3.81
N ALA A 25 -5.11 -48.28 -4.31
CA ALA A 25 -5.65 -47.52 -5.42
C ALA A 25 -4.48 -46.95 -6.21
N ALA A 26 -4.30 -47.43 -7.44
CA ALA A 26 -3.58 -46.69 -8.45
C ALA A 26 -4.44 -45.47 -8.78
N ASP A 27 -4.05 -44.31 -8.27
CA ASP A 27 -4.50 -43.04 -8.83
C ASP A 27 -3.27 -42.20 -9.18
N SER A 28 -3.27 -41.83 -10.44
CA SER A 28 -2.19 -41.18 -11.16
C SER A 28 -1.66 -39.96 -10.42
N GLY A 29 -0.34 -39.79 -10.46
CA GLY A 29 0.35 -38.58 -10.04
C GLY A 29 -0.15 -37.36 -10.80
N GLY A 30 -1.23 -36.76 -10.32
CA GLY A 30 -1.60 -35.38 -10.56
C GLY A 30 -0.91 -34.54 -9.50
N LYS A 31 0.34 -34.14 -9.76
CA LYS A 31 0.80 -32.86 -9.21
C LYS A 31 -0.20 -31.84 -9.74
N VAL A 32 -1.15 -31.41 -8.91
CA VAL A 32 -1.85 -30.16 -9.14
C VAL A 32 -0.75 -29.13 -9.23
N PRO A 33 -0.50 -28.50 -10.39
CA PRO A 33 0.27 -27.29 -10.39
C PRO A 33 -0.57 -26.34 -9.55
N VAL A 34 -0.07 -26.03 -8.35
CA VAL A 34 -0.42 -24.77 -7.71
C VAL A 34 0.05 -23.75 -8.73
N GLU A 35 -0.89 -23.33 -9.58
CA GLU A 35 -0.78 -22.15 -10.40
C GLU A 35 -0.62 -21.02 -9.39
N GLU A 36 0.63 -20.82 -9.01
CA GLU A 36 1.14 -19.59 -8.43
C GLU A 36 0.61 -18.51 -9.34
N ALA A 37 -0.51 -17.91 -8.93
CA ALA A 37 -1.19 -16.87 -9.64
C ALA A 37 -0.15 -15.79 -9.87
N ALA A 38 0.47 -15.83 -11.06
CA ALA A 38 1.33 -14.81 -11.57
C ALA A 38 0.53 -13.54 -11.37
N THR A 39 0.98 -12.72 -10.42
CA THR A 39 0.25 -11.55 -9.97
C THR A 39 0.37 -10.55 -11.11
N ALA A 40 -0.46 -10.73 -12.14
CA ALA A 40 -0.50 -9.88 -13.30
C ALA A 40 -0.84 -8.50 -12.76
N GLU A 41 0.14 -7.59 -12.78
CA GLU A 41 -0.08 -6.21 -12.38
C GLU A 41 -1.29 -5.69 -13.17
N PRO A 42 -2.26 -5.06 -12.49
CA PRO A 42 -3.50 -4.68 -13.15
C PRO A 42 -3.21 -3.70 -14.29
N ALA A 43 -3.97 -3.84 -15.38
CA ALA A 43 -3.78 -3.02 -16.57
C ALA A 43 -3.83 -1.51 -16.22
N PRO A 44 -2.98 -0.67 -16.86
CA PRO A 44 -2.98 0.76 -16.60
C PRO A 44 -4.32 1.38 -17.00
N LEU A 45 -4.74 2.41 -16.27
CA LEU A 45 -5.94 3.18 -16.60
C LEU A 45 -5.78 3.89 -17.95
N THR A 46 -6.91 4.15 -18.61
CA THR A 46 -6.97 5.14 -19.68
C THR A 46 -7.02 6.57 -19.12
N ASP A 47 -6.78 7.56 -19.97
CA ASP A 47 -6.85 8.98 -19.57
C ASP A 47 -8.26 9.36 -19.08
N GLU A 48 -9.30 8.78 -19.67
CA GLU A 48 -10.71 8.99 -19.29
C GLU A 48 -11.02 8.37 -17.93
N GLN A 49 -10.53 7.16 -17.67
CA GLN A 49 -10.70 6.49 -16.38
C GLN A 49 -9.97 7.25 -15.27
N TYR A 50 -8.76 7.73 -15.53
CA TYR A 50 -8.01 8.57 -14.61
C TYR A 50 -8.79 9.86 -14.26
N LYS A 51 -9.34 10.54 -15.26
CA LYS A 51 -10.16 11.75 -15.06
C LYS A 51 -11.39 11.46 -14.20
N GLU A 52 -12.10 10.37 -14.44
CA GLU A 52 -13.28 10.04 -13.65
C GLU A 52 -12.91 9.70 -12.20
N MET A 53 -11.79 9.01 -11.97
CA MET A 53 -11.29 8.75 -10.62
C MET A 53 -10.92 10.04 -9.87
N THR A 54 -10.18 10.95 -10.51
CA THR A 54 -9.81 12.23 -9.86
C THR A 54 -11.03 13.12 -9.60
N LYS A 55 -12.05 13.08 -10.45
CA LYS A 55 -13.31 13.81 -10.24
C LYS A 55 -14.02 13.43 -8.94
N ARG A 56 -13.84 12.20 -8.43
CA ARG A 56 -14.38 11.76 -7.13
C ARG A 56 -13.87 12.63 -5.97
N LEU A 57 -12.65 13.18 -6.06
CA LEU A 57 -12.03 14.02 -5.03
C LEU A 57 -12.79 15.33 -4.78
N SER A 58 -13.58 15.80 -5.75
CA SER A 58 -14.47 16.96 -5.57
C SER A 58 -15.72 16.66 -4.74
N ARG A 59 -16.05 15.38 -4.53
CA ARG A 59 -17.28 14.92 -3.87
C ARG A 59 -17.00 14.17 -2.56
N GLU A 60 -15.87 13.47 -2.51
CA GLU A 60 -15.44 12.69 -1.36
C GLU A 60 -14.58 13.56 -0.42
N ASN A 61 -14.82 13.42 0.89
CA ASN A 61 -14.13 14.19 1.91
C ASN A 61 -13.63 13.27 3.02
N ASP A 62 -12.94 12.20 2.65
CA ASP A 62 -12.42 11.25 3.63
C ASP A 62 -11.36 11.89 4.54
N CYS A 63 -11.22 11.35 5.74
CA CYS A 63 -10.16 11.72 6.67
C CYS A 63 -9.23 10.53 6.93
N ILE A 64 -7.95 10.83 7.10
CA ILE A 64 -6.91 9.84 7.36
C ILE A 64 -6.25 10.16 8.69
N PHE A 65 -6.11 9.17 9.57
CA PHE A 65 -5.32 9.33 10.79
C PHE A 65 -3.85 9.44 10.41
N ILE A 66 -3.18 10.53 10.78
CA ILE A 66 -1.80 10.82 10.34
C ILE A 66 -0.85 9.69 10.74
N ARG A 67 -0.99 9.16 11.96
CA ARG A 67 -0.20 8.03 12.48
C ARG A 67 -0.33 6.74 11.68
N THR A 68 -1.33 6.63 10.81
CA THR A 68 -1.55 5.44 9.99
C THR A 68 -0.86 5.52 8.64
N ILE A 69 -0.39 6.70 8.23
CA ILE A 69 0.27 6.94 6.96
C ILE A 69 1.71 6.43 7.06
N ASP A 70 2.06 5.54 6.14
CA ASP A 70 3.37 4.88 6.09
C ASP A 70 4.22 5.41 4.95
N SER A 71 3.63 5.48 3.76
CA SER A 71 4.32 5.85 2.54
C SER A 71 3.39 6.56 1.58
N TRP A 72 3.99 7.20 0.57
CA TRP A 72 3.26 7.97 -0.42
C TRP A 72 3.85 7.77 -1.81
N THR A 73 3.08 8.11 -2.84
CA THR A 73 3.55 8.08 -4.22
C THR A 73 2.87 9.20 -5.00
N ALA A 74 3.64 10.18 -5.45
CA ALA A 74 3.11 11.18 -6.38
C ALA A 74 2.65 10.52 -7.68
N LEU A 75 1.49 10.93 -8.18
CA LEU A 75 0.97 10.53 -9.48
C LEU A 75 1.29 11.60 -10.53
N ASP A 76 1.06 12.86 -10.17
CA ASP A 76 1.39 14.04 -10.96
C ASP A 76 1.71 15.24 -10.04
N ARG A 77 1.51 16.47 -10.53
CA ARG A 77 1.82 17.72 -9.81
C ARG A 77 0.75 18.18 -8.81
N THR A 78 -0.40 17.50 -8.76
CA THR A 78 -1.53 17.82 -7.88
C THR A 78 -2.09 16.57 -7.19
N HIS A 79 -1.73 15.38 -7.63
CA HIS A 79 -2.29 14.12 -7.12
C HIS A 79 -1.21 13.21 -6.56
N LEU A 80 -1.52 12.58 -5.44
CA LEU A 80 -0.68 11.56 -4.81
C LEU A 80 -1.51 10.44 -4.20
N LEU A 81 -0.89 9.28 -4.06
CA LEU A 81 -1.39 8.17 -3.26
C LEU A 81 -0.78 8.23 -1.87
N LEU A 82 -1.60 8.03 -0.85
CA LEU A 82 -1.16 7.73 0.51
C LEU A 82 -1.47 6.27 0.86
N TYR A 83 -0.47 5.57 1.39
CA TYR A 83 -0.61 4.20 1.86
C TYR A 83 -0.71 4.19 3.38
N ALA A 84 -1.79 3.59 3.88
CA ALA A 84 -2.03 3.41 5.30
C ALA A 84 -2.18 1.92 5.64
N PRO A 85 -1.07 1.19 5.91
CA PRO A 85 -1.06 -0.26 6.03
C PRO A 85 -1.98 -0.77 7.15
N THR A 86 -2.06 -0.03 8.26
CA THR A 86 -2.93 -0.37 9.40
C THR A 86 -4.42 -0.31 9.08
N ARG A 87 -4.81 0.37 8.00
CA ARG A 87 -6.20 0.50 7.54
C ARG A 87 -6.55 -0.43 6.38
N ASN A 88 -5.56 -1.11 5.79
CA ASN A 88 -5.72 -2.03 4.64
C ASN A 88 -6.26 -1.39 3.35
N HIS A 89 -6.32 -0.06 3.24
CA HIS A 89 -6.72 0.63 2.01
C HIS A 89 -5.83 1.85 1.73
N PRO A 90 -5.47 2.08 0.45
CA PRO A 90 -4.85 3.32 0.00
C PRO A 90 -5.86 4.47 -0.12
N TYR A 91 -5.33 5.68 -0.20
CA TYR A 91 -6.10 6.90 -0.42
C TYR A 91 -5.53 7.68 -1.60
N LEU A 92 -6.42 8.23 -2.43
CA LEU A 92 -6.08 9.21 -3.46
C LEU A 92 -6.29 10.60 -2.89
N LEU A 93 -5.30 11.47 -3.08
CA LEU A 93 -5.32 12.85 -2.58
C LEU A 93 -5.14 13.83 -3.73
N GLU A 94 -5.82 14.96 -3.63
CA GLU A 94 -5.60 16.17 -4.43
C GLU A 94 -5.06 17.29 -3.53
N VAL A 95 -4.05 18.01 -4.03
CA VAL A 95 -3.43 19.14 -3.33
C VAL A 95 -3.39 20.39 -4.18
N ALA A 96 -3.35 21.55 -3.51
CA ALA A 96 -3.17 22.85 -4.14
C ALA A 96 -2.24 23.75 -3.31
N PRO A 97 -1.42 24.61 -3.92
CA PRO A 97 -1.28 24.83 -5.36
C PRO A 97 -0.59 23.66 -6.09
N THR A 98 -0.69 23.64 -7.42
CA THR A 98 0.12 22.73 -8.26
C THR A 98 1.60 22.99 -8.03
N THR A 99 2.40 21.94 -7.85
CA THR A 99 3.85 22.06 -7.68
C THR A 99 4.63 21.00 -8.44
N TYR A 100 5.82 21.36 -8.89
CA TYR A 100 6.76 20.40 -9.46
C TYR A 100 7.44 19.56 -8.37
N ASN A 101 7.60 20.09 -7.16
CA ASN A 101 8.33 19.42 -6.08
C ASN A 101 7.70 18.07 -5.70
N LEU A 102 6.37 17.94 -5.86
CA LEU A 102 5.65 16.69 -5.57
C LEU A 102 6.22 15.49 -6.34
N MET A 103 6.78 15.70 -7.54
CA MET A 103 7.29 14.61 -8.39
C MET A 103 8.76 14.22 -8.11
N PHE A 104 9.50 15.03 -7.35
CA PHE A 104 10.94 14.86 -7.14
C PHE A 104 11.33 14.68 -5.68
N GLU A 105 10.42 15.00 -4.76
CA GLU A 105 10.73 15.01 -3.34
C GLU A 105 10.71 13.60 -2.73
N GLU A 106 11.60 13.36 -1.77
CA GLU A 106 11.68 12.08 -1.05
C GLU A 106 10.99 12.17 0.32
N GLN A 107 10.89 13.37 0.89
CA GLN A 107 10.33 13.60 2.22
C GLN A 107 9.04 14.41 2.19
N LEU A 108 8.02 13.90 2.88
CA LEU A 108 6.71 14.53 2.99
C LEU A 108 6.39 14.73 4.46
N ALA A 109 6.27 15.99 4.88
CA ALA A 109 5.73 16.32 6.19
C ALA A 109 4.22 16.59 6.08
N ILE A 110 3.47 16.23 7.12
CA ILE A 110 2.02 16.41 7.18
C ILE A 110 1.72 17.44 8.25
N TYR A 111 0.96 18.46 7.85
CA TYR A 111 0.44 19.48 8.74
C TYR A 111 -1.07 19.26 8.93
N SER A 112 -1.52 19.25 10.18
CA SER A 112 -2.94 19.28 10.49
C SER A 112 -3.23 20.29 11.60
N LYS A 113 -4.21 21.15 11.34
CA LYS A 113 -4.72 22.07 12.33
C LYS A 113 -5.56 21.35 13.40
N THR A 114 -6.28 20.31 13.01
CA THR A 114 -7.21 19.56 13.90
C THR A 114 -6.49 18.47 14.70
N GLY A 115 -5.18 18.33 14.52
CA GLY A 115 -4.32 17.43 15.28
C GLY A 115 -4.12 16.11 14.55
N GLU A 116 -4.87 15.07 14.91
CA GLU A 116 -4.54 13.69 14.55
C GLU A 116 -4.94 13.27 13.13
N ASN A 117 -5.78 14.06 12.46
CA ASN A 117 -6.38 13.70 11.17
C ASN A 117 -5.95 14.65 10.05
N LEU A 118 -5.65 14.06 8.90
CA LEU A 118 -5.53 14.74 7.61
C LEU A 118 -6.90 14.70 6.94
N CYS A 119 -7.55 15.86 6.81
CA CYS A 119 -8.86 16.03 6.19
C CYS A 119 -8.79 17.17 5.15
N PRO A 120 -9.58 17.14 4.07
CA PRO A 120 -9.68 18.25 3.13
C PRO A 120 -10.22 19.52 3.79
N TYR A 121 -11.20 19.35 4.68
CA TYR A 121 -11.74 20.41 5.49
C TYR A 121 -10.90 20.57 6.76
N GLY A 122 -10.49 21.80 7.09
CA GLY A 122 -9.73 22.07 8.32
C GLY A 122 -8.35 22.70 8.11
N ARG A 123 -7.98 23.06 6.88
CA ARG A 123 -6.67 23.66 6.54
C ARG A 123 -5.49 22.73 6.87
N SER A 124 -5.71 21.42 6.74
CA SER A 124 -4.61 20.46 6.74
C SER A 124 -3.91 20.48 5.38
N GLY A 125 -2.65 20.07 5.37
CA GLY A 125 -1.81 20.17 4.19
C GLY A 125 -0.56 19.33 4.29
N LEU A 126 0.16 19.31 3.18
CA LEU A 126 1.47 18.71 3.06
C LEU A 126 2.50 19.83 3.07
N LEU A 127 3.62 19.58 3.75
CA LEU A 127 4.78 20.45 3.76
C LEU A 127 5.86 19.75 2.92
N LEU A 128 6.19 20.35 1.78
CA LEU A 128 7.27 19.90 0.91
C LEU A 128 8.28 21.03 0.77
N LYS A 129 9.49 20.84 1.29
CA LYS A 129 10.49 21.90 1.42
C LYS A 129 9.89 23.12 2.12
N ASP A 130 9.75 24.24 1.40
CA ASP A 130 9.19 25.51 1.88
C ASP A 130 7.76 25.76 1.38
N GLU A 131 7.12 24.76 0.75
CA GLU A 131 5.78 24.86 0.20
C GLU A 131 4.75 24.19 1.11
N HIS A 132 3.65 24.92 1.37
CA HIS A 132 2.48 24.36 2.02
C HIS A 132 1.41 24.07 0.96
N LEU A 133 1.16 22.78 0.73
CA LEU A 133 0.13 22.29 -0.18
C LEU A 133 -1.13 21.94 0.61
N PHE A 134 -2.20 22.70 0.42
CA PHE A 134 -3.50 22.43 1.04
C PHE A 134 -4.12 21.17 0.45
N ILE A 135 -4.70 20.33 1.30
CA ILE A 135 -5.51 19.21 0.83
C ILE A 135 -6.83 19.73 0.27
N ARG A 136 -7.16 19.35 -0.96
CA ARG A 136 -8.42 19.71 -1.63
C ARG A 136 -9.45 18.60 -1.59
N GLY A 137 -9.00 17.35 -1.69
CA GLY A 137 -9.86 16.19 -1.68
C GLY A 137 -9.09 14.95 -1.23
N ILE A 138 -9.82 14.04 -0.59
CA ILE A 138 -9.32 12.72 -0.20
C ILE A 138 -10.42 11.72 -0.52
N ALA A 139 -10.06 10.67 -1.26
CA ALA A 139 -10.92 9.56 -1.58
C ALA A 139 -10.25 8.25 -1.17
N LYS A 140 -10.97 7.42 -0.42
CA LYS A 140 -10.59 6.03 -0.18
C LYS A 140 -10.74 5.22 -1.46
N ILE A 141 -9.70 4.45 -1.79
CA ILE A 141 -9.64 3.63 -3.01
C ILE A 141 -9.24 2.19 -2.69
N THR A 142 -9.48 1.28 -3.63
CA THR A 142 -9.08 -0.12 -3.50
C THR A 142 -7.58 -0.29 -3.77
N LYS A 143 -7.03 -1.44 -3.38
CA LYS A 143 -5.61 -1.76 -3.66
C LYS A 143 -5.37 -1.88 -5.16
N GLU A 144 -6.33 -2.46 -5.87
CA GLU A 144 -6.32 -2.65 -7.31
C GLU A 144 -6.30 -1.29 -8.01
N GLU A 145 -7.20 -0.38 -7.65
CA GLU A 145 -7.25 0.99 -8.16
C GLU A 145 -5.91 1.73 -7.96
N ALA A 146 -5.30 1.59 -6.78
CA ALA A 146 -4.00 2.21 -6.50
C ALA A 146 -2.87 1.64 -7.38
N GLN A 147 -2.90 0.33 -7.66
CA GLN A 147 -1.92 -0.28 -8.58
C GLN A 147 -2.16 0.16 -10.03
N GLN A 148 -3.41 0.29 -10.46
CA GLN A 148 -3.75 0.81 -11.79
C GLN A 148 -3.29 2.27 -11.96
N LEU A 149 -3.41 3.10 -10.93
CA LEU A 149 -2.90 4.48 -10.91
C LEU A 149 -1.37 4.52 -11.01
N LYS A 150 -0.67 3.63 -10.29
CA LYS A 150 0.79 3.48 -10.42
C LYS A 150 1.20 3.01 -11.82
N ALA A 151 0.48 2.04 -12.39
CA ALA A 151 0.72 1.57 -13.75
C ALA A 151 0.48 2.67 -14.79
N TYR A 152 -0.59 3.45 -14.64
CA TYR A 152 -0.87 4.62 -15.48
C TYR A 152 0.27 5.65 -15.45
N LYS A 153 0.78 6.01 -14.26
CA LYS A 153 1.95 6.89 -14.11
C LYS A 153 3.16 6.36 -14.87
N ARG A 154 3.48 5.06 -14.71
CA ARG A 154 4.61 4.42 -15.40
C ARG A 154 4.44 4.48 -16.92
N ALA A 155 3.24 4.19 -17.42
CA ALA A 155 2.94 4.26 -18.85
C ALA A 155 3.06 5.67 -19.43
N LYS A 156 2.64 6.70 -18.68
CA LYS A 156 2.80 8.12 -19.07
C LYS A 156 4.24 8.60 -19.07
N LYS A 157 5.09 8.08 -18.16
CA LYS A 157 6.52 8.43 -18.13
C LYS A 157 7.29 7.94 -19.36
N ASN A 158 6.84 6.87 -20.00
CA ASN A 158 7.50 6.24 -21.14
C ASN A 158 6.99 6.75 -22.50
N LYS A 159 6.08 7.72 -22.52
CA LYS A 159 5.58 8.40 -23.71
C LYS A 159 6.24 9.76 -23.84
#